data_AF-A0A1F7ML04-F1
#
_entry.id   AF-A0A1F7ML04-F1
#
_cell.length_a   1.000
_cell.length_b   1.000
_cell.length_c   1.000
_cell.angle_alpha   90.00
_cell.angle_beta   90.00
_cell.angle_gamma   90.00
#
_symmetry.space_group_name_H-M   'P 1'
#
loop_
_entity.id
_entity.type
_entity.pdbx_description
1 polymer ?
#
loop_
_entity_poly.entity_id
_entity_poly.type
_entity_poly.pdbx_seq_one_letter_code
_entity_poly.pdbx_strand_id
1 'polypeptide(L)'
;MRLAGALTAGALATSLLAAAPGVSAQAPPAMPSEDASARAYVEALRRADPAAAARFQALREARERSLAELREAEGQFAAGGPELRAAFRAKLRAARRRYAETSLAILDFLDDRDTKALTEYQAAIADLRALLARRAQARAELERLLREE
;
A
#
# COMPACT_ATOMS: atom_id res chain seq x y z
N MET A 1 0.04 50.47 21.90
CA MET A 1 0.67 50.33 23.23
C MET A 1 0.90 48.86 23.52
N ARG A 2 2.11 48.52 23.98
CA ARG A 2 2.52 47.18 24.41
C ARG A 2 1.64 46.67 25.56
N LEU A 3 1.45 45.35 25.65
CA LEU A 3 2.02 44.56 26.76
C LEU A 3 2.00 43.07 26.41
N ALA A 4 3.20 42.49 26.46
CA ALA A 4 3.41 41.06 26.62
C ALA A 4 3.03 40.64 28.04
N GLY A 5 2.64 39.38 28.21
CA GLY A 5 2.40 38.78 29.51
C GLY A 5 2.31 37.27 29.39
N ALA A 6 3.48 36.61 29.43
CA ALA A 6 3.58 35.20 29.74
C ALA A 6 3.24 34.99 31.23
N LEU A 7 2.54 33.90 31.58
CA LEU A 7 2.72 33.19 32.85
C LEU A 7 2.04 31.82 32.83
N THR A 8 2.85 30.85 33.19
CA THR A 8 2.65 29.42 33.39
C THR A 8 1.73 29.05 34.55
N ALA A 9 1.27 27.80 34.52
CA ALA A 9 0.92 26.92 35.63
C ALA A 9 -0.56 26.90 36.10
N GLY A 10 -1.12 25.69 36.11
CA GLY A 10 -2.44 25.39 36.67
C GLY A 10 -2.80 23.93 36.45
N ALA A 11 -2.03 23.01 37.05
CA ALA A 11 -2.41 21.61 37.16
C ALA A 11 -3.70 21.48 37.98
N LEU A 12 -4.70 20.78 37.44
CA LEU A 12 -5.76 20.16 38.24
C LEU A 12 -5.86 18.70 37.85
N ALA A 13 -5.47 17.88 38.83
CA ALA A 13 -5.42 16.44 38.79
C ALA A 13 -6.79 15.84 39.17
N THR A 14 -6.93 14.53 38.90
CA THR A 14 -7.74 13.53 39.64
C THR A 14 -9.27 13.72 39.58
N SER A 15 -10.11 12.76 39.20
CA SER A 15 -10.09 11.31 39.44
C SER A 15 -11.20 10.68 38.61
N LEU A 16 -11.03 9.46 38.10
CA LEU A 16 -12.02 8.36 38.26
C LEU A 16 -11.43 7.07 37.69
N LEU A 17 -10.66 6.39 38.54
CA LEU A 17 -10.39 4.97 38.42
C LEU A 17 -11.69 4.23 38.79
N ALA A 18 -12.42 3.75 37.80
CA ALA A 18 -13.34 2.64 37.98
C ALA A 18 -12.55 1.36 37.70
N ALA A 19 -12.30 0.59 38.76
CA ALA A 19 -11.62 -0.69 38.71
C ALA A 19 -12.47 -1.70 37.92
N ALA A 20 -12.06 -1.99 36.68
CA ALA A 20 -12.45 -3.20 35.97
C ALA A 20 -11.23 -4.16 35.97
N PRO A 21 -11.40 -5.44 36.34
CA PRO A 21 -10.29 -6.37 36.39
C PRO A 21 -9.85 -6.70 34.95
N GLY A 22 -8.58 -6.43 34.65
CA GLY A 22 -7.85 -7.10 33.58
C GLY A 22 -8.20 -6.72 32.15
N VAL A 23 -8.14 -5.44 31.79
CA VAL A 23 -7.78 -5.10 30.41
C VAL A 23 -6.28 -5.27 30.31
N SER A 24 -5.84 -6.48 29.95
CA SER A 24 -4.48 -6.71 29.48
C SER A 24 -4.16 -5.61 28.47
N ALA A 25 -3.07 -4.87 28.69
CA ALA A 25 -2.52 -3.98 27.69
C ALA A 25 -2.29 -4.81 26.43
N GLN A 26 -3.25 -4.75 25.50
CA GLN A 26 -3.20 -5.53 24.28
C GLN A 26 -2.02 -4.94 23.51
N ALA A 27 -0.94 -5.70 23.45
CA ALA A 27 0.20 -5.36 22.62
C ALA A 27 -0.33 -4.96 21.24
N PRO A 28 0.19 -3.89 20.61
CA PRO A 28 -0.25 -3.51 19.28
C PRO A 28 -0.25 -4.76 18.40
N PRO A 29 -1.33 -4.98 17.62
CA PRO A 29 -1.50 -6.22 16.87
C PRO A 29 -0.20 -6.50 16.11
N ALA A 30 0.38 -7.68 16.35
CA ALA A 30 1.62 -8.06 15.71
C ALA A 30 1.43 -7.86 14.20
N MET A 31 2.26 -7.00 13.61
CA MET A 31 2.20 -6.74 12.17
C MET A 31 2.33 -8.09 11.48
N PRO A 32 1.39 -8.43 10.56
CA PRO A 32 1.44 -9.70 9.86
C PRO A 32 2.81 -9.84 9.21
N SER A 33 3.40 -11.04 9.28
CA SER A 33 4.66 -11.31 8.59
C SER A 33 4.54 -10.94 7.11
N GLU A 34 5.66 -10.63 6.48
CA GLU A 34 5.70 -10.30 5.05
C GLU A 34 5.02 -11.38 4.20
N ASP A 35 5.20 -12.65 4.58
CA ASP A 35 4.53 -13.80 3.98
C ASP A 35 3.02 -13.83 4.21
N ALA A 36 2.55 -13.45 5.40
CA ALA A 36 1.12 -13.39 5.70
C ALA A 36 0.45 -12.27 4.90
N SER A 37 1.11 -11.11 4.78
CA SER A 37 0.64 -9.97 3.98
C SER A 37 0.60 -10.32 2.50
N ALA A 38 1.65 -10.99 1.99
CA ALA A 38 1.70 -11.47 0.62
C ALA A 38 0.58 -12.47 0.30
N ARG A 39 0.31 -13.44 1.19
CA ARG A 39 -0.78 -14.39 1.01
C ARG A 39 -2.14 -13.69 1.02
N ALA A 40 -2.38 -12.83 2.00
CA ALA A 40 -3.63 -12.07 2.09
C ALA A 40 -3.88 -11.23 0.82
N TYR A 41 -2.82 -10.63 0.28
CA TYR A 41 -2.89 -9.89 -0.97
C TYR A 41 -3.29 -10.78 -2.16
N VAL A 42 -2.64 -11.93 -2.35
CA VAL A 42 -2.97 -12.85 -3.45
C VAL A 42 -4.40 -13.38 -3.30
N GLU A 43 -4.85 -13.68 -2.09
CA GLU A 43 -6.23 -14.12 -1.83
C GLU A 43 -7.26 -13.01 -2.12
N ALA A 44 -6.97 -11.76 -1.76
CA ALA A 44 -7.81 -10.63 -2.12
C ALA A 44 -7.88 -10.45 -3.64
N LEU A 45 -6.73 -10.50 -4.31
CA LEU A 45 -6.65 -10.39 -5.76
C LEU A 45 -7.39 -11.53 -6.45
N ARG A 46 -7.29 -12.77 -5.96
CA ARG A 46 -8.00 -13.92 -6.53
C ARG A 46 -9.52 -13.79 -6.45
N ARG A 47 -10.03 -13.19 -5.37
CA ARG A 47 -11.47 -12.93 -5.21
C ARG A 47 -11.98 -11.86 -6.17
N ALA A 48 -11.15 -10.85 -6.48
CA ALA A 48 -11.52 -9.77 -7.38
C ALA A 48 -11.30 -10.11 -8.86
N ASP A 49 -10.13 -10.66 -9.18
CA ASP A 49 -9.70 -11.03 -10.54
C ASP A 49 -8.75 -12.24 -10.48
N PRO A 50 -9.28 -13.47 -10.69
CA PRO A 50 -8.49 -14.69 -10.70
C PRO A 50 -7.36 -14.70 -11.74
N ALA A 51 -7.56 -14.03 -12.89
CA ALA A 51 -6.55 -13.97 -13.94
C ALA A 51 -5.41 -13.04 -13.55
N ALA A 52 -5.71 -11.89 -12.95
CA ALA A 52 -4.71 -10.99 -12.39
C ALA A 52 -3.92 -11.67 -11.26
N ALA A 53 -4.58 -12.46 -10.40
CA ALA A 53 -3.91 -13.23 -9.36
C ALA A 53 -2.92 -14.25 -9.94
N ALA A 54 -3.30 -14.98 -10.99
CA ALA A 54 -2.41 -15.92 -11.67
C ALA A 54 -1.20 -15.20 -12.32
N ARG A 55 -1.43 -14.06 -12.98
CA ARG A 55 -0.35 -13.24 -13.55
C ARG A 55 0.62 -12.74 -12.47
N PHE A 56 0.10 -12.20 -11.38
CA PHE A 56 0.92 -11.71 -10.27
C PHE A 56 1.76 -12.84 -9.65
N GLN A 57 1.18 -14.03 -9.47
CA GLN A 57 1.91 -15.19 -8.97
C GLN A 57 3.05 -15.58 -9.92
N ALA A 58 2.81 -15.63 -11.23
CA ALA A 58 3.84 -15.93 -12.22
C ALA A 58 4.97 -14.87 -12.23
N LEU A 59 4.64 -13.59 -12.05
CA LEU A 59 5.61 -12.50 -11.93
C LEU A 59 6.49 -12.68 -10.68
N ARG A 60 5.89 -13.04 -9.55
CA ARG A 60 6.64 -13.35 -8.31
C ARG A 60 7.59 -14.52 -8.52
N GLU A 61 7.13 -15.60 -9.11
CA GLU A 61 7.96 -16.77 -9.40
C GLU A 61 9.10 -16.44 -10.37
N ALA A 62 8.87 -15.58 -11.36
CA ALA A 62 9.91 -15.08 -12.25
C ALA A 62 10.96 -14.25 -11.50
N ARG A 63 10.52 -13.38 -10.58
CA ARG A 63 11.44 -12.59 -9.74
C ARG A 63 12.26 -13.49 -8.81
N GLU A 64 11.64 -14.43 -8.12
CA GLU A 64 12.37 -15.34 -7.21
C GLU A 64 13.44 -16.16 -7.95
N ARG A 65 13.12 -16.66 -9.14
CA ARG A 65 14.12 -17.34 -9.99
C ARG A 65 15.27 -16.42 -10.37
N SER A 66 14.98 -15.19 -10.81
CA SER A 66 16.03 -14.22 -11.17
C SER A 66 16.89 -13.80 -9.97
N LEU A 67 16.32 -13.77 -8.76
CA LEU A 67 17.03 -13.46 -7.54
C LEU A 67 17.99 -14.60 -7.16
N ALA A 68 17.57 -15.86 -7.33
CA ALA A 68 18.43 -17.01 -7.15
C ALA A 68 19.61 -16.99 -8.14
N GLU A 69 19.34 -16.72 -9.43
CA GLU A 69 20.37 -16.57 -10.47
C GLU A 69 21.36 -15.44 -10.15
N LEU A 70 20.85 -14.31 -9.65
CA LEU A 70 21.68 -13.19 -9.20
C LEU A 70 22.61 -13.59 -8.06
N ARG A 71 22.08 -14.23 -7.02
CA ARG A 71 22.86 -14.71 -5.87
C ARG A 71 23.95 -15.70 -6.28
N GLU A 72 23.64 -16.61 -7.20
CA GLU A 72 24.62 -17.55 -7.74
C GLU A 72 25.75 -16.81 -8.49
N ALA A 73 25.40 -15.87 -9.37
CA ALA A 73 26.38 -15.09 -10.12
C ALA A 73 27.25 -14.21 -9.21
N GLU A 74 26.67 -13.65 -8.14
CA GLU A 74 27.40 -12.91 -7.12
C GLU A 74 28.37 -13.81 -6.34
N GLY A 75 27.95 -15.02 -5.97
CA GLY A 75 28.82 -16.01 -5.34
C GLY A 75 30.00 -16.40 -6.22
N GLN A 76 29.77 -16.68 -7.50
CA GLN A 76 30.83 -17.02 -8.48
C GLN A 76 31.81 -15.85 -8.69
N PHE A 77 31.29 -14.62 -8.77
CA PHE A 77 32.13 -13.43 -8.90
C PHE A 77 32.96 -13.18 -7.64
N ALA A 78 32.39 -13.37 -6.45
CA ALA A 78 33.09 -13.17 -5.17
C ALA A 78 34.16 -14.24 -4.91
N ALA A 79 33.88 -15.49 -5.27
CA ALA A 79 34.80 -16.62 -5.10
C ALA A 79 35.97 -16.62 -6.12
N GLY A 80 35.84 -15.89 -7.23
CA GLY A 80 36.87 -15.85 -8.27
C GLY A 80 38.10 -15.02 -7.88
N GLY A 81 39.30 -15.52 -8.21
CA GLY A 81 40.50 -14.70 -8.33
C GLY A 81 40.36 -13.61 -9.41
N PRO A 82 41.31 -12.67 -9.53
CA PRO A 82 41.22 -11.54 -10.47
C PRO A 82 40.91 -11.96 -11.92
N GLU A 83 41.48 -13.08 -12.37
CA GLU A 83 41.31 -13.63 -13.73
C GLU A 83 39.91 -14.23 -13.93
N LEU A 84 39.40 -14.99 -12.97
CA LEU A 84 38.04 -15.56 -12.99
C LEU A 84 36.96 -14.48 -12.87
N ARG A 85 37.20 -13.41 -12.11
CA ARG A 85 36.28 -12.26 -12.00
C ARG A 85 36.02 -11.57 -13.34
N ALA A 86 37.03 -11.50 -14.22
CA ALA A 86 36.86 -10.93 -15.55
C ALA A 86 35.90 -11.77 -16.40
N ALA A 87 36.01 -13.11 -16.32
CA ALA A 87 35.12 -14.05 -17.01
C ALA A 87 33.67 -13.98 -16.51
N PHE A 88 33.46 -13.87 -15.19
CA PHE A 88 32.11 -13.83 -14.61
C PHE A 88 31.41 -12.47 -14.69
N ARG A 89 32.14 -11.39 -15.03
CA ARG A 89 31.57 -10.03 -15.10
C ARG A 89 30.40 -9.91 -16.07
N ALA A 90 30.43 -10.65 -17.19
CA ALA A 90 29.32 -10.66 -18.14
C ALA A 90 28.07 -11.36 -17.56
N LYS A 91 28.24 -12.53 -16.95
CA LYS A 91 27.17 -13.30 -16.29
C LYS A 91 26.52 -12.50 -15.16
N LEU A 92 27.33 -11.86 -14.31
CA LEU A 92 26.81 -11.01 -13.22
C LEU A 92 25.99 -9.84 -13.74
N ARG A 93 26.43 -9.16 -14.81
CA ARG A 93 25.67 -8.07 -15.43
C ARG A 93 24.33 -8.56 -16.00
N ALA A 94 24.32 -9.70 -16.66
CA ALA A 94 23.10 -10.29 -17.19
C ALA A 94 22.11 -10.68 -16.08
N ALA A 95 22.58 -11.31 -15.01
CA ALA A 95 21.74 -11.68 -13.87
C ALA A 95 21.15 -10.45 -13.16
N ARG A 96 21.95 -9.39 -12.96
CA ARG A 96 21.47 -8.11 -12.41
C ARG A 96 20.38 -7.48 -13.28
N ARG A 97 20.59 -7.47 -14.59
CA ARG A 97 19.59 -6.97 -15.55
C ARG A 97 18.30 -7.79 -15.46
N ARG A 98 18.39 -9.12 -15.43
CA ARG A 98 17.23 -10.00 -15.33
C ARG A 98 16.44 -9.81 -14.04
N TYR A 99 17.13 -9.65 -12.93
CA TYR A 99 16.50 -9.32 -11.65
C TYR A 99 15.79 -7.97 -11.67
N ALA A 100 16.41 -6.95 -12.28
CA ALA A 100 15.78 -5.64 -12.45
C ALA A 100 14.53 -5.72 -13.34
N GLU A 101 14.60 -6.40 -14.49
CA GLU A 101 13.48 -6.57 -15.42
C GLU A 101 12.28 -7.26 -14.75
N THR A 102 12.51 -8.36 -14.03
CA THR A 102 11.42 -9.08 -13.35
C THR A 102 10.86 -8.34 -12.16
N SER A 103 11.69 -7.54 -11.47
CA SER A 103 11.23 -6.67 -10.38
C SER A 103 10.39 -5.51 -10.89
N LEU A 104 10.80 -4.87 -12.00
CA LEU A 104 10.02 -3.81 -12.64
C LEU A 104 8.68 -4.33 -13.13
N ALA A 105 8.62 -5.51 -13.74
CA ALA A 105 7.37 -6.10 -14.21
C ALA A 105 6.33 -6.30 -13.07
N ILE A 106 6.78 -6.52 -11.83
CA ILE A 106 5.88 -6.54 -10.66
C ILE A 106 5.37 -5.15 -10.34
N LEU A 107 6.23 -4.12 -10.38
CA LEU A 107 5.82 -2.74 -10.12
C LEU A 107 4.84 -2.25 -11.19
N ASP A 108 5.12 -2.49 -12.47
CA ASP A 108 4.24 -2.14 -13.59
C ASP A 108 2.84 -2.76 -13.41
N PHE A 109 2.78 -4.04 -13.00
CA PHE A 109 1.52 -4.71 -12.71
C PHE A 109 0.73 -4.04 -11.57
N LEU A 110 1.41 -3.59 -10.51
CA LEU A 110 0.78 -2.93 -9.38
C LEU A 110 0.30 -1.52 -9.76
N ASP A 111 1.10 -0.78 -10.52
CA ASP A 111 0.78 0.55 -11.00
C ASP A 111 -0.44 0.53 -11.95
N ASP A 112 -0.50 -0.44 -12.86
CA ASP A 112 -1.65 -0.64 -13.75
C ASP A 112 -2.93 -0.93 -12.96
N ARG A 113 -2.85 -1.83 -11.96
CA ARG A 113 -3.97 -2.17 -11.09
C ARG A 113 -4.47 -0.94 -10.33
N ASP A 114 -3.55 -0.17 -9.75
CA ASP A 114 -3.90 0.98 -8.92
C ASP A 114 -4.42 2.16 -9.75
N THR A 115 -3.89 2.35 -10.95
CA THR A 115 -4.42 3.33 -11.90
C THR A 115 -5.85 2.99 -12.31
N LYS A 116 -6.15 1.70 -12.54
CA LYS A 116 -7.51 1.23 -12.83
C LYS A 116 -8.45 1.48 -11.64
N ALA A 117 -8.04 1.07 -10.44
CA ALA A 117 -8.83 1.28 -9.22
C ALA A 117 -9.10 2.76 -8.97
N LEU A 118 -8.08 3.61 -9.15
CA LEU A 118 -8.21 5.06 -9.02
C LEU A 118 -9.24 5.63 -10.00
N THR A 119 -9.23 5.15 -11.24
CA THR A 119 -10.20 5.56 -12.27
C THR A 119 -11.63 5.17 -11.89
N GLU A 120 -11.83 3.94 -11.41
CA GLU A 120 -13.13 3.45 -10.94
C GLU A 120 -13.66 4.28 -9.75
N TYR A 121 -12.78 4.60 -8.79
CA TYR A 121 -13.16 5.45 -7.66
C TYR A 121 -13.49 6.88 -8.08
N GLN A 122 -12.76 7.45 -9.03
CA GLN A 122 -13.06 8.78 -9.56
C GLN A 122 -14.44 8.83 -10.23
N ALA A 123 -14.81 7.80 -10.99
CA ALA A 123 -16.14 7.67 -11.58
C ALA A 123 -17.22 7.59 -10.49
N ALA A 124 -17.04 6.72 -9.49
CA ALA A 124 -17.99 6.59 -8.38
C ALA A 124 -18.15 7.89 -7.59
N ILE A 125 -17.06 8.65 -7.37
CA ILE A 125 -17.11 9.96 -6.73
C ILE A 125 -17.90 10.96 -7.58
N ALA A 126 -17.73 10.94 -8.92
CA ALA A 126 -18.47 11.82 -9.82
C ALA A 126 -19.99 11.52 -9.77
N ASP A 127 -20.38 10.25 -9.77
CA ASP A 127 -21.77 9.82 -9.68
C ASP A 127 -22.41 10.26 -8.35
N LEU A 128 -21.69 10.08 -7.24
CA LEU A 128 -22.16 10.52 -5.92
C LEU A 128 -22.34 12.04 -5.86
N ARG A 129 -21.41 12.81 -6.45
CA ARG A 129 -21.55 14.28 -6.53
C ARG A 129 -22.78 14.69 -7.32
N ALA A 130 -23.03 14.04 -8.46
CA ALA A 130 -24.22 14.31 -9.27
C ALA A 130 -25.52 14.01 -8.50
N LEU A 131 -25.55 12.89 -7.76
CA LEU A 131 -26.69 12.52 -6.91
C LEU A 131 -26.94 13.55 -5.79
N LEU A 132 -25.88 14.01 -5.13
CA LEU A 132 -25.97 15.04 -4.10
C LEU A 132 -26.49 16.37 -4.65
N ALA A 133 -26.01 16.79 -5.83
CA ALA A 133 -26.49 18.00 -6.49
C ALA A 133 -27.99 17.92 -6.84
N ARG A 134 -28.45 16.79 -7.38
CA ARG A 134 -29.88 16.56 -7.66
C ARG A 134 -30.73 16.64 -6.40
N ARG A 135 -30.26 16.03 -5.30
CA ARG A 135 -30.96 16.09 -4.01
C ARG A 135 -31.01 17.51 -3.45
N ALA A 136 -29.95 18.30 -3.62
CA ALA A 136 -29.92 19.69 -3.20
C ALA A 136 -30.93 20.55 -3.99
N GLN A 137 -31.01 20.36 -5.31
CA GLN A 137 -31.99 21.03 -6.17
C GLN A 137 -33.43 20.66 -5.77
N ALA A 138 -33.70 19.36 -5.61
CA ALA A 138 -35.02 18.89 -5.19
C ALA A 138 -35.41 19.47 -3.82
N ARG A 139 -34.47 19.53 -2.87
CA ARG A 139 -34.71 20.16 -1.56
C ARG A 139 -35.02 21.65 -1.70
N ALA A 140 -34.23 22.39 -2.48
CA ALA A 140 -34.44 23.82 -2.70
C ALA A 140 -35.82 24.11 -3.32
N GLU A 141 -36.27 23.27 -4.25
CA GLU A 141 -37.59 23.39 -4.87
C GLU A 141 -38.72 23.12 -3.87
N LEU A 142 -38.61 22.06 -3.07
CA LEU A 142 -39.60 21.77 -2.02
C LEU A 142 -39.67 22.89 -0.98
N GLU A 143 -38.52 23.42 -0.56
CA GLU A 143 -38.44 24.58 0.34
C GLU A 143 -39.04 25.84 -0.27
N ARG A 144 -38.95 26.02 -1.60
CA ARG A 144 -39.59 27.13 -2.31
C ARG A 144 -41.11 27.01 -2.25
N LEU A 145 -41.65 25.83 -2.55
CA LEU A 145 -43.10 25.58 -2.50
C LEU A 145 -43.68 25.84 -1.11
N LEU A 146 -42.98 25.45 -0.04
CA LEU A 146 -43.40 25.71 1.34
C LEU A 146 -43.40 27.20 1.76
N ARG A 147 -42.73 28.08 1.00
CA ARG A 147 -42.67 29.53 1.26
C ARG A 147 -43.65 30.33 0.41
N GLU A 148 -44.18 29.73 -0.64
CA GLU A 148 -45.13 30.35 -1.58
C GLU A 148 -46.60 30.12 -1.16
N GLU A 149 -46.83 29.35 -0.09
CA GLU A 149 -48.07 29.26 0.69
C GLU A 149 -48.01 30.17 1.94
#